data_AF-A0A2E6KY74-F1
#
_entry.id   AF-A0A2E6KY74-F1
#
_cell.length_a   1.000
_cell.length_b   1.000
_cell.length_c   1.000
_cell.angle_alpha   90.00
_cell.angle_beta   90.00
_cell.angle_gamma   90.00
#
_symmetry.space_group_name_H-M   'P 1'
#
loop_
_entity.id
_entity.type
_entity.pdbx_description
1 polymer ?
#
loop_
_entity_poly.entity_id
_entity_poly.type
_entity_poly.pdbx_seq_one_letter_code
_entity_poly.pdbx_strand_id
1 'polypeptide(L)'
;MGMVAMTYKLNPDSDVENIDPEDIATYVRGLANDVYDVQSVEVKPLAFGLKFVQVHVVMNDGPGLTDEFESLMSAKEGVGEIEVLSMGLL
;
A
#
# COMPACT_ATOMS: atom_id res chain seq x y z
N MET A 1 15.23 14.32 -11.86
CA MET A 1 14.23 13.76 -10.94
C MET A 1 14.69 12.34 -10.62
N GLY A 2 14.88 12.02 -9.35
CA GLY A 2 15.22 10.68 -8.92
C GLY A 2 13.98 9.79 -8.90
N MET A 3 14.18 8.48 -8.80
CA MET A 3 13.11 7.55 -8.48
C MET A 3 13.17 7.27 -6.98
N VAL A 4 12.01 7.08 -6.36
CA VAL A 4 11.90 6.65 -4.97
C VAL A 4 11.23 5.29 -4.92
N ALA A 5 11.81 4.38 -4.16
CA ALA A 5 11.19 3.12 -3.78
C ALA A 5 10.58 3.25 -2.39
N MET A 6 9.31 2.90 -2.26
CA MET A 6 8.58 2.93 -1.00
C MET A 6 8.02 1.55 -0.69
N THR A 7 8.03 1.19 0.60
CA THR A 7 7.36 0.01 1.10
C THR A 7 6.34 0.43 2.15
N TYR A 8 5.08 0.10 1.90
CA TYR A 8 3.97 0.36 2.82
C TYR A 8 3.47 -0.92 3.47
N LYS A 9 2.89 -0.75 4.66
CA LYS A 9 2.09 -1.73 5.37
C LYS A 9 0.68 -1.16 5.54
N LEU A 10 -0.31 -1.83 4.98
CA LEU A 10 -1.72 -1.48 5.10
C LEU A 10 -2.34 -2.46 6.10
N ASN A 11 -2.82 -1.95 7.22
CA ASN A 11 -3.58 -2.74 8.18
C ASN A 11 -5.07 -2.71 7.79
N PRO A 12 -5.76 -3.85 7.80
CA PRO A 12 -7.22 -3.88 7.76
C PRO A 12 -7.82 -3.03 8.88
N ASP A 13 -8.90 -2.31 8.58
CA ASP A 13 -9.66 -1.57 9.59
C ASP A 13 -10.23 -2.53 10.65
N SER A 14 -9.93 -2.30 11.92
CA SER A 14 -10.38 -3.13 13.03
C SER A 14 -11.86 -2.97 13.36
N ASP A 15 -12.49 -1.86 12.95
CA ASP A 15 -13.88 -1.57 13.23
C ASP A 15 -14.84 -2.16 12.18
N VAL A 16 -14.30 -2.70 11.10
CA VAL A 16 -15.06 -3.31 10.00
C VAL A 16 -14.93 -4.83 10.07
N GLU A 17 -16.06 -5.53 10.19
CA GLU A 17 -16.08 -6.99 10.21
C GLU A 17 -15.86 -7.59 8.82
N ASN A 18 -15.26 -8.79 8.78
CA ASN A 18 -15.09 -9.60 7.57
C ASN A 18 -14.27 -8.95 6.45
N ILE A 19 -13.29 -8.11 6.79
CA ILE A 19 -12.33 -7.62 5.78
C ILE A 19 -11.49 -8.79 5.27
N ASP A 20 -11.46 -8.93 3.95
CA ASP A 20 -10.49 -9.78 3.26
C ASP A 20 -9.25 -8.96 2.84
N PRO A 21 -8.07 -9.19 3.43
CA PRO A 21 -6.84 -8.55 3.00
C PRO A 21 -6.46 -8.84 1.54
N GLU A 22 -6.94 -9.95 0.96
CA GLU A 22 -6.71 -10.26 -0.46
C GLU A 22 -7.49 -9.31 -1.39
N ASP A 23 -8.66 -8.83 -0.97
CA ASP A 23 -9.42 -7.83 -1.72
C ASP A 23 -8.71 -6.47 -1.72
N ILE A 24 -8.16 -6.08 -0.58
CA ILE A 24 -7.30 -4.89 -0.47
C ILE A 24 -6.07 -5.05 -1.37
N ALA A 25 -5.39 -6.21 -1.30
CA ALA A 25 -4.23 -6.48 -2.14
C ALA A 25 -4.58 -6.41 -3.64
N THR A 26 -5.72 -6.97 -4.04
CA THR A 26 -6.19 -6.93 -5.44
C THR A 26 -6.49 -5.50 -5.89
N TYR A 27 -7.14 -4.71 -5.03
CA TYR A 27 -7.37 -3.29 -5.30
C TYR A 27 -6.06 -2.52 -5.52
N VAL A 28 -5.10 -2.67 -4.60
CA VAL A 28 -3.82 -1.94 -4.68
C VAL A 28 -3.01 -2.35 -5.90
N ARG A 29 -3.01 -3.64 -6.29
CA ARG A 29 -2.41 -4.09 -7.56
C ARG A 29 -3.02 -3.36 -8.77
N GLY A 30 -4.31 -3.05 -8.71
CA GLY A 30 -5.02 -2.30 -9.75
C GLY A 30 -4.67 -0.81 -9.83
N LEU A 31 -3.95 -0.27 -8.84
CA LEU A 31 -3.45 1.12 -8.87
C LEU A 31 -2.19 1.28 -9.72
N ALA A 32 -1.57 0.17 -10.16
CA ALA A 32 -0.37 0.20 -10.99
C ALA A 32 -0.62 0.93 -12.32
N ASN A 33 0.24 1.89 -12.64
CA ASN A 33 0.18 2.67 -13.88
C ASN A 33 1.56 3.28 -14.21
N ASP A 34 1.64 4.16 -15.21
CA ASP A 34 2.90 4.81 -15.62
C ASP A 34 3.52 5.74 -14.55
N VAL A 35 2.74 6.13 -13.54
CA VAL A 35 3.17 6.99 -12.42
C VAL A 35 3.60 6.14 -11.21
N TYR A 36 2.83 5.09 -10.91
CA TYR A 36 3.03 4.19 -9.77
C TYR A 36 3.40 2.80 -10.26
N ASP A 37 4.70 2.53 -10.27
CA ASP A 37 5.23 1.23 -10.61
C ASP A 37 5.12 0.29 -9.40
N VAL A 38 3.94 -0.32 -9.22
CA VAL A 38 3.66 -1.26 -8.12
C VAL A 38 4.32 -2.61 -8.42
N GLN A 39 5.49 -2.80 -7.82
CA GLN A 39 6.37 -3.94 -8.04
C GLN A 39 5.92 -5.20 -7.29
N SER A 40 5.36 -5.04 -6.09
CA SER A 40 4.83 -6.16 -5.32
C SER A 40 3.71 -5.77 -4.38
N VAL A 41 2.75 -6.69 -4.21
CA VAL A 41 1.69 -6.59 -3.22
C VAL A 41 1.49 -7.96 -2.61
N GLU A 42 1.78 -8.09 -1.31
CA GLU A 42 1.81 -9.37 -0.59
C GLU A 42 0.95 -9.29 0.67
N VAL A 43 0.09 -10.29 0.90
CA VAL A 43 -0.61 -10.44 2.17
C VAL A 43 0.27 -11.23 3.12
N LYS A 44 0.62 -10.63 4.27
CA LYS A 44 1.51 -11.23 5.27
C LYS A 44 0.81 -11.42 6.62
N PRO A 45 1.12 -12.51 7.34
CA PRO A 45 0.62 -12.67 8.71
C PRO A 45 1.29 -11.65 9.63
N LEU A 46 0.52 -11.06 10.54
CA LEU A 46 1.02 -10.19 11.60
C LEU A 46 1.17 -10.98 12.91
N ALA A 47 0.03 -11.23 13.58
CA ALA A 47 -0.08 -12.01 14.81
C ALA A 47 -1.55 -12.36 15.06
N PHE A 48 -1.83 -13.38 15.90
CA PHE A 48 -3.20 -13.75 16.30
C PHE A 48 -4.18 -13.99 15.14
N GLY A 49 -3.69 -14.51 14.01
CA GLY A 49 -4.48 -14.73 12.81
C GLY A 49 -4.75 -13.48 11.97
N LEU A 50 -4.34 -12.29 12.45
CA LEU A 50 -4.39 -11.05 11.68
C LEU A 50 -3.36 -11.08 10.54
N LYS A 51 -3.70 -10.41 9.45
CA LYS A 51 -2.83 -10.22 8.30
C LYS A 51 -2.80 -8.74 7.93
N PHE A 52 -1.76 -8.34 7.21
CA PHE A 52 -1.63 -7.02 6.62
C PHE A 52 -1.23 -7.14 5.16
N VAL A 53 -1.42 -6.07 4.38
CA VAL A 53 -0.96 -5.99 3.00
C VAL A 53 0.33 -5.19 2.95
N GLN A 54 1.40 -5.80 2.44
CA GLN A 54 2.65 -5.11 2.16
C GLN A 54 2.69 -4.70 0.70
N VAL A 55 3.00 -3.44 0.43
CA VAL A 55 3.04 -2.88 -0.93
C VAL A 55 4.45 -2.34 -1.18
N HIS A 56 5.06 -2.71 -2.31
CA HIS A 56 6.29 -2.11 -2.80
C HIS A 56 6.00 -1.37 -4.09
N VAL A 57 6.33 -0.08 -4.13
CA VAL A 57 6.07 0.80 -5.27
C VAL A 57 7.30 1.65 -5.56
N VAL A 58 7.55 1.85 -6.85
CA VAL A 58 8.55 2.79 -7.35
C VAL A 58 7.84 3.91 -8.08
N MET A 59 8.20 5.16 -7.80
CA MET A 59 7.62 6.33 -8.45
C MET A 59 8.65 7.45 -8.57
N ASN A 60 8.33 8.48 -9.35
CA ASN A 60 9.17 9.68 -9.42
C ASN A 60 9.18 10.39 -8.05
N ASP A 61 10.32 10.95 -7.66
CA ASP A 61 10.43 11.85 -6.49
C ASP A 61 9.87 13.25 -6.83
N GLY A 62 8.62 13.26 -7.30
CA GLY A 62 7.84 14.45 -7.62
C GLY A 62 7.00 14.86 -6.41
N PRO A 63 6.76 16.16 -6.20
CA PRO A 63 5.99 16.64 -5.06
C PRO A 63 4.55 16.09 -5.09
N GLY A 64 4.11 15.50 -3.98
CA GLY A 64 2.74 15.05 -3.77
C GLY A 64 2.39 13.66 -4.30
N LEU A 65 3.29 12.98 -5.02
CA LEU A 65 3.01 11.63 -5.57
C LEU A 65 2.82 10.58 -4.48
N THR A 66 3.62 10.66 -3.41
CA THR A 66 3.50 9.82 -2.21
C THR A 66 2.13 10.01 -1.55
N ASP A 67 1.74 11.26 -1.27
CA ASP A 67 0.48 11.59 -0.62
C ASP A 67 -0.73 11.15 -1.46
N GLU A 68 -0.66 11.34 -2.79
CA GLU A 68 -1.68 10.89 -3.72
C GLU A 68 -1.82 9.36 -3.70
N PHE A 69 -0.71 8.62 -3.69
CA PHE A 69 -0.75 7.16 -3.63
C PHE A 69 -1.33 6.65 -2.30
N GLU A 70 -0.98 7.26 -1.17
CA GLU A 70 -1.57 6.94 0.14
C GLU A 70 -3.08 7.23 0.18
N SER A 71 -3.51 8.33 -0.44
CA SER A 71 -4.93 8.68 -0.60
C SER A 71 -5.69 7.66 -1.45
N LEU A 72 -5.09 7.20 -2.55
CA LEU A 72 -5.67 6.14 -3.39
C LEU A 72 -5.80 4.82 -2.63
N MET A 73 -4.77 4.42 -1.88
CA MET A 73 -4.82 3.20 -1.06
C MET A 73 -5.89 3.29 0.04
N SER A 74 -5.95 4.41 0.76
CA SER A 74 -6.92 4.62 1.85
C SER A 74 -8.36 4.79 1.37
N ALA A 75 -8.59 5.10 0.09
CA ALA A 75 -9.93 5.15 -0.50
C ALA A 75 -10.61 3.77 -0.60
N LYS A 76 -9.87 2.67 -0.49
CA LYS A 76 -10.45 1.33 -0.45
C LYS A 76 -11.10 1.07 0.90
N GLU A 77 -12.40 0.77 0.88
CA GLU A 77 -13.12 0.33 2.07
C GLU A 77 -12.38 -0.82 2.77
N GLY A 78 -12.17 -0.65 4.07
CA GLY A 78 -11.48 -1.59 4.93
C GLY A 78 -9.96 -1.43 5.00
N VAL A 79 -9.38 -0.48 4.28
CA VAL A 79 -8.02 -0.03 4.60
C VAL A 79 -8.10 0.86 5.84
N GLY A 80 -7.41 0.44 6.91
CA GLY A 80 -7.23 1.22 8.13
C GLY A 80 -5.92 2.00 8.08
N GLU A 81 -5.06 1.78 9.07
CA GLU A 81 -3.78 2.48 9.16
C GLU A 81 -2.80 2.07 8.06
N ILE A 82 -2.21 3.07 7.40
CA ILE A 82 -1.11 2.92 6.44
C ILE A 82 0.19 3.35 7.13
N GLU A 83 1.17 2.45 7.18
CA GLU A 83 2.49 2.67 7.75
C GLU A 83 3.56 2.63 6.66
N VAL A 84 4.51 3.56 6.66
CA VAL A 84 5.70 3.50 5.80
C VAL A 84 6.78 2.65 6.47
N LEU A 85 7.10 1.50 5.87
CA LEU A 85 8.15 0.60 6.35
C LEU A 85 9.54 1.00 5.87
N SER A 86 9.65 1.50 4.64
CA SER A 86 10.91 1.97 4.07
C SER A 86 10.70 2.98 2.95
N MET A 87 11.67 3.87 2.80
CA MET A 87 11.77 4.84 1.73
C MET A 87 13.23 4.94 1.31
N GLY A 88 13.51 4.86 0.01
CA GLY A 88 14.87 4.94 -0.53
C GLY A 88 14.91 5.57 -1.91
N LEU A 89 15.88 6.45 -2.13
CA LEU A 89 16.19 6.97 -3.46
C LEU A 89 16.92 5.88 -4.26
N LEU A 90 16.56 5.75 -5.54
CA LEU A 90 17.17 4.82 -6.50
C LEU A 90 18.18 5.53 -7.41
#